data_AF-A0ABD7XIM6-F1
#
_entry.id   AF-A0ABD7XIM6-F1
#
_cell.length_a   1.000
_cell.length_b   1.000
_cell.length_c   1.000
_cell.angle_alpha   90.00
_cell.angle_beta   90.00
_cell.angle_gamma   90.00
#
_symmetry.space_group_name_H-M   'P 1'
#
loop_
_entity.id
_entity.type
_entity.pdbx_description
1 polymer ?
#
loop_
_entity_poly.entity_id
_entity_poly.type
_entity_poly.pdbx_seq_one_letter_code
_entity_poly.pdbx_strand_id
1 'polypeptide(L)'
;MSNSFEPIIKTKKKKSSLEEKHVSVKGNDNFSRDTTNNFATKPTSVSKKTSTDNSDVKPYTEDRRYKATMTQKISPSVNLKINTLKPFLGDLENMPKATVNDILNLLLDNYVNTKFSTRQQEAFNSMYNTQIELLNK
;
A
#
# COMPACT_ATOMS: atom_id res chain seq x y z
N MET A 1 -34.62 -35.60 -52.68
CA MET A 1 -34.24 -34.16 -52.67
C MET A 1 -33.42 -33.90 -51.43
N SER A 2 -32.22 -33.32 -51.57
CA SER A 2 -31.32 -33.03 -50.46
C SER A 2 -31.58 -31.62 -49.92
N ASN A 3 -32.33 -31.54 -48.81
CA ASN A 3 -32.58 -30.26 -48.15
C ASN A 3 -31.33 -29.84 -47.36
N SER A 4 -30.52 -28.96 -47.95
CA SER A 4 -29.39 -28.33 -47.26
C SER A 4 -29.92 -27.36 -46.20
N PHE A 5 -29.48 -27.54 -44.95
CA PHE A 5 -29.95 -26.75 -43.81
C PHE A 5 -29.13 -25.46 -43.69
N GLU A 6 -29.59 -24.38 -44.32
CA GLU A 6 -28.97 -23.05 -44.16
C GLU A 6 -29.53 -22.32 -42.91
N PRO A 7 -28.67 -21.66 -42.10
CA PRO A 7 -29.11 -20.87 -40.97
C PRO A 7 -29.88 -19.63 -41.43
N ILE A 8 -31.04 -19.39 -40.81
CA ILE A 8 -31.97 -18.28 -41.11
C ILE A 8 -31.27 -16.91 -40.98
N ILE A 9 -30.33 -16.76 -40.05
CA ILE A 9 -29.62 -15.51 -39.78
C ILE A 9 -28.28 -15.50 -40.53
N LYS A 10 -28.28 -14.90 -41.74
CA LYS A 10 -27.05 -14.67 -42.53
C LYS A 10 -26.27 -13.49 -41.96
N THR A 11 -25.47 -13.73 -40.91
CA THR A 11 -24.57 -12.73 -40.34
C THR A 11 -23.46 -12.37 -41.33
N LYS A 12 -23.68 -11.31 -42.12
CA LYS A 12 -22.58 -10.65 -42.84
C LYS A 12 -21.53 -10.26 -41.80
N LYS A 13 -20.32 -10.82 -41.89
CA LYS A 13 -19.21 -10.56 -40.96
C LYS A 13 -18.89 -9.06 -40.96
N LYS A 14 -19.49 -8.30 -40.04
CA LYS A 14 -19.04 -6.94 -39.75
C LYS A 14 -17.62 -7.07 -39.22
N LYS A 15 -16.68 -6.34 -39.83
CA LYS A 15 -15.33 -6.20 -39.27
C LYS A 15 -15.50 -5.59 -37.88
N SER A 16 -14.85 -6.19 -36.88
CA SER A 16 -14.80 -5.60 -35.54
C SER A 16 -14.16 -4.21 -35.64
N SER A 17 -14.74 -3.23 -34.97
CA SER A 17 -14.17 -1.87 -34.86
C SER A 17 -13.30 -1.70 -33.60
N LEU A 18 -13.07 -2.79 -32.86
CA LEU A 18 -12.21 -2.80 -31.69
C LEU A 18 -10.77 -3.08 -32.12
N GLU A 19 -9.89 -2.11 -31.89
CA GLU A 19 -8.45 -2.25 -32.05
C GLU A 19 -7.89 -3.30 -31.08
N GLU A 20 -7.16 -4.28 -31.60
CA GLU A 20 -6.60 -5.38 -30.82
C GLU A 20 -5.36 -4.92 -30.05
N LYS A 21 -5.52 -4.57 -28.77
CA LYS A 21 -4.40 -4.18 -27.90
C LYS A 21 -3.60 -5.40 -27.47
N HIS A 22 -2.56 -5.73 -28.22
CA HIS A 22 -1.53 -6.66 -27.77
C HIS A 22 -0.76 -6.06 -26.58
N VAL A 23 -0.98 -6.61 -25.39
CA VAL A 23 -0.26 -6.25 -24.16
C VAL A 23 0.90 -7.22 -23.97
N SER A 24 2.12 -6.70 -23.88
CA SER A 24 3.27 -7.50 -23.45
C SER A 24 3.27 -7.61 -21.92
N VAL A 25 2.93 -8.79 -21.41
CA VAL A 25 3.01 -9.10 -19.98
C VAL A 25 4.47 -9.38 -19.64
N LYS A 26 5.14 -8.42 -18.98
CA LYS A 26 6.50 -8.61 -18.49
C LYS A 26 6.49 -9.25 -17.10
N GLY A 27 6.39 -10.57 -17.08
CA GLY A 27 6.57 -11.41 -15.90
C GLY A 27 7.27 -12.70 -16.29
N ASN A 28 7.78 -13.42 -15.30
CA ASN A 28 8.09 -14.85 -15.44
C ASN A 28 6.76 -15.62 -15.36
N ASP A 29 6.35 -16.29 -16.45
CA ASP A 29 5.15 -17.14 -16.57
C ASP A 29 5.26 -18.45 -15.74
N ASN A 30 5.86 -18.37 -14.55
CA ASN A 30 6.08 -19.50 -13.66
C ASN A 30 4.92 -19.62 -12.66
N PHE A 31 3.85 -20.30 -13.08
CA PHE A 31 2.77 -20.73 -12.17
C PHE A 31 3.16 -21.96 -11.32
N SER A 32 4.42 -22.41 -11.38
CA SER A 32 4.92 -23.48 -10.53
C SER A 32 4.99 -23.02 -9.08
N ARG A 33 4.36 -23.80 -8.19
CA ARG A 33 4.50 -23.63 -6.75
C ARG A 33 5.86 -24.20 -6.35
N ASP A 34 6.86 -23.34 -6.14
CA ASP A 34 8.21 -23.74 -5.75
C ASP A 34 8.22 -24.44 -4.37
N THR A 35 8.03 -25.76 -4.38
CA THR A 35 8.21 -26.62 -3.21
C THR A 35 9.66 -27.08 -3.14
N THR A 36 10.55 -26.22 -2.63
CA THR A 36 11.70 -26.61 -1.79
C THR A 36 12.52 -25.39 -1.37
N ASN A 37 12.69 -25.21 -0.06
CA ASN A 37 13.74 -24.35 0.47
C ASN A 37 15.11 -25.04 0.31
N ASN A 38 16.13 -24.23 -0.01
CA ASN A 38 17.56 -24.37 0.31
C ASN A 38 18.58 -24.57 -0.84
N PHE A 39 19.23 -23.45 -1.18
CA PHE A 39 20.68 -23.25 -1.44
C PHE A 39 21.52 -24.37 -2.10
N ALA A 40 21.95 -24.14 -3.35
CA ALA A 40 23.23 -24.61 -3.90
C ALA A 40 23.70 -23.72 -5.08
N THR A 41 24.99 -23.81 -5.46
CA THR A 41 25.69 -22.85 -6.37
C THR A 41 26.50 -23.58 -7.46
N LYS A 42 27.07 -22.96 -8.52
CA LYS A 42 27.41 -21.53 -8.73
C LYS A 42 27.03 -20.92 -10.11
N PRO A 43 27.85 -20.76 -11.19
CA PRO A 43 27.64 -19.61 -12.10
C PRO A 43 27.42 -19.95 -13.59
N THR A 44 26.70 -19.08 -14.30
CA THR A 44 26.92 -18.88 -15.75
C THR A 44 27.37 -17.44 -15.99
N SER A 45 28.57 -17.28 -16.55
CA SER A 45 29.18 -15.98 -16.80
C SER A 45 28.55 -15.28 -18.01
N VAL A 46 27.85 -14.16 -17.79
CA VAL A 46 27.61 -13.17 -18.84
C VAL A 46 28.09 -11.82 -18.33
N SER A 47 29.25 -11.39 -18.82
CA SER A 47 29.77 -10.05 -18.58
C SER A 47 28.86 -9.04 -19.28
N LYS A 48 27.93 -8.44 -18.53
CA LYS A 48 27.23 -7.23 -18.96
C LYS A 48 27.65 -6.12 -18.03
N LYS A 49 28.42 -5.17 -18.58
CA LYS A 49 28.92 -3.98 -17.89
C LYS A 49 27.75 -3.35 -17.12
N THR A 50 27.84 -3.38 -15.79
CA THR A 50 26.93 -2.64 -14.93
C THR A 50 27.25 -1.16 -15.11
N SER A 51 26.50 -0.50 -15.98
CA SER A 51 26.26 0.92 -15.79
C SER A 51 25.81 1.08 -14.35
N THR A 52 26.59 1.79 -13.53
CA THR A 52 26.11 2.33 -12.26
C THR A 52 25.09 3.40 -12.59
N ASP A 53 23.89 2.94 -12.94
CA ASP A 53 22.69 3.72 -12.84
C ASP A 53 22.53 3.99 -11.35
N ASN A 54 23.09 5.13 -10.91
CA ASN A 54 22.77 5.72 -9.63
C ASN A 54 21.33 6.18 -9.73
N SER A 55 20.40 5.21 -9.66
CA SER A 55 18.97 5.47 -9.63
C SER A 55 18.74 6.41 -8.47
N ASP A 56 18.40 7.66 -8.77
CA ASP A 56 18.16 8.71 -7.80
C ASP A 56 17.28 8.16 -6.68
N VAL A 57 17.90 7.86 -5.53
CA VAL A 57 17.19 7.61 -4.29
C VAL A 57 16.69 8.97 -3.88
N LYS A 58 15.56 9.38 -4.50
CA LYS A 58 14.85 10.60 -4.15
C LYS A 58 14.72 10.57 -2.63
N PRO A 59 15.26 11.58 -1.91
CA PRO A 59 15.19 11.58 -0.47
C PRO A 59 13.72 11.43 -0.09
N TYR A 60 13.41 10.50 0.81
CA TYR A 60 12.05 10.27 1.27
C TYR A 60 11.57 11.57 1.93
N THR A 61 10.87 12.40 1.17
CA THR A 61 10.33 13.66 1.65
C THR A 61 9.13 13.33 2.51
N GLU A 62 9.38 13.16 3.81
CA GLU A 62 8.35 13.09 4.84
C GLU A 62 7.33 14.21 4.60
N ASP A 63 6.09 13.83 4.30
CA ASP A 63 5.03 14.78 4.01
C ASP A 63 4.82 15.70 5.21
N ARG A 64 4.85 17.01 4.93
CA ARG A 64 4.75 18.08 5.91
C ARG A 64 3.50 17.97 6.78
N ARG A 65 2.41 17.40 6.28
CA ARG A 65 1.16 17.18 7.03
C ARG A 65 1.35 16.35 8.30
N TYR A 66 2.30 15.42 8.30
CA TYR A 66 2.55 14.53 9.44
C TYR A 66 3.58 15.08 10.43
N LYS A 67 4.21 16.22 10.13
CA LYS A 67 5.18 16.85 11.03
C LYS A 67 4.47 17.67 12.09
N ALA A 68 4.89 17.52 13.35
CA ALA A 68 4.39 18.25 14.50
C ALA A 68 4.70 19.76 14.41
N THR A 69 3.88 20.48 13.64
CA THR A 69 4.08 21.90 13.30
C THR A 69 3.35 22.84 14.26
N MET A 70 2.28 22.36 14.92
CA MET A 70 1.43 23.15 15.81
C MET A 70 1.24 22.46 17.16
N THR A 71 1.45 23.20 18.25
CA THR A 71 1.34 22.69 19.62
C THR A 71 -0.11 22.71 20.11
N GLN A 72 -0.67 21.56 20.45
CA GLN A 72 -1.98 21.48 21.13
C GLN A 72 -1.83 21.57 22.65
N LYS A 73 -2.80 22.19 23.33
CA LYS A 73 -2.84 22.25 24.80
C LYS A 73 -3.39 20.95 25.37
N ILE A 74 -2.60 20.25 26.17
CA ILE A 74 -2.99 19.06 26.94
C ILE A 74 -3.07 19.38 28.43
N SER A 75 -4.01 18.74 29.15
CA SER A 75 -4.13 18.95 30.60
C SER A 75 -2.98 18.26 31.36
N PRO A 76 -2.59 18.74 32.56
CA PRO A 76 -1.49 18.13 33.32
C PRO A 76 -1.72 16.65 33.63
N SER A 77 -2.96 16.25 33.93
CA SER A 77 -3.33 14.85 34.17
C SER A 77 -3.19 13.97 32.93
N VAL A 78 -3.59 14.47 31.75
CA VAL A 78 -3.45 13.72 30.48
C VAL A 78 -1.98 13.62 30.07
N ASN A 79 -1.20 14.70 30.24
CA ASN A 79 0.25 14.67 30.02
C ASN A 79 0.93 13.65 30.95
N LEU A 80 0.56 13.61 32.24
CA LEU A 80 1.09 12.61 33.16
C LEU A 80 0.75 11.19 32.70
N LYS A 81 -0.51 10.91 32.32
CA LYS A 81 -0.92 9.59 31.80
C LYS A 81 -0.10 9.14 30.59
N ILE A 82 0.12 10.04 29.62
CA ILE A 82 0.94 9.76 28.43
C ILE A 82 2.39 9.45 28.83
N ASN A 83 2.99 10.22 29.75
CA ASN A 83 4.36 9.97 30.20
C ASN A 83 4.49 8.69 31.03
N THR A 84 3.49 8.33 31.84
CA THR A 84 3.46 7.04 32.56
C THR A 84 3.20 5.86 31.63
N LEU A 85 2.59 6.07 30.46
CA LEU A 85 2.32 5.01 29.49
C LEU A 85 3.58 4.62 28.69
N LYS A 86 4.49 5.57 28.42
CA LYS A 86 5.74 5.36 27.68
C LYS A 86 6.47 4.03 27.96
N PRO A 87 6.79 3.64 29.22
CA PRO A 87 7.51 2.40 29.50
C PRO A 87 6.72 1.11 29.25
N PHE A 88 5.41 1.18 28.96
CA PHE A 88 4.56 0.02 28.66
C PHE A 88 4.30 -0.19 27.17
N LEU A 89 4.79 0.70 26.31
CA LEU A 89 4.61 0.63 24.86
C LEU A 89 5.78 -0.13 24.24
N GLY A 90 5.75 -1.47 24.30
CA GLY A 90 6.81 -2.35 23.81
C GLY A 90 7.21 -2.10 22.34
N ASP A 91 6.24 -1.74 21.49
CA ASP A 91 6.48 -1.39 20.08
C ASP A 91 7.42 -0.17 19.91
N LEU A 92 7.54 0.66 20.94
CA LEU A 92 8.40 1.84 20.98
C LEU A 92 9.76 1.58 21.67
N GLU A 93 10.05 0.38 22.18
CA GLU A 93 11.38 0.06 22.73
C GLU A 93 12.49 0.18 21.66
N ASN A 94 12.15 -0.08 20.39
CA ASN A 94 13.04 0.11 19.24
C ASN A 94 13.14 1.58 18.78
N MET A 95 12.30 2.48 19.31
CA MET A 95 12.25 3.91 18.97
C MET A 95 12.79 4.75 20.13
N PRO A 96 14.08 5.16 20.12
CA PRO A 96 14.74 5.75 21.29
C PRO A 96 14.14 7.09 21.78
N LYS A 97 13.26 7.71 21.00
CA LYS A 97 12.49 8.91 21.38
C LYS A 97 11.08 8.91 20.77
N ALA A 98 10.21 8.03 21.23
CA ALA A 98 8.78 8.14 20.95
C ALA A 98 8.23 9.53 21.28
N THR A 99 7.68 10.23 20.29
CA THR A 99 7.04 11.52 20.48
C THR A 99 5.63 11.36 21.05
N VAL A 100 5.04 12.44 21.55
CA VAL A 100 3.63 12.43 21.98
C VAL A 100 2.69 12.11 20.81
N ASN A 101 3.04 12.52 19.59
CA ASN A 101 2.26 12.20 18.39
C ASN A 101 2.26 10.70 18.10
N ASP A 102 3.41 10.02 18.20
CA ASP A 102 3.52 8.58 17.94
C ASP A 102 2.67 7.78 18.93
N ILE A 103 2.72 8.16 20.21
CA ILE A 103 1.91 7.55 21.28
C ILE A 103 0.41 7.79 21.03
N LEU A 104 0.01 8.99 20.63
CA LEU A 104 -1.39 9.30 20.33
C LEU A 104 -1.88 8.57 19.08
N ASN A 105 -1.08 8.49 18.01
CA ASN A 105 -1.42 7.73 16.81
C ASN A 105 -1.63 6.26 17.14
N LEU A 106 -0.69 5.62 17.85
CA LEU A 106 -0.80 4.23 18.29
C LEU A 106 -2.07 3.98 19.13
N LEU A 107 -2.42 4.89 20.03
CA LEU A 107 -3.65 4.81 20.84
C LEU A 107 -4.92 4.99 20.00
N LEU A 108 -4.92 5.91 19.02
CA LEU A 108 -6.05 6.14 18.12
C LEU A 108 -6.26 4.93 17.19
N ASP A 109 -5.19 4.42 16.59
CA ASP A 109 -5.22 3.24 15.74
C ASP A 109 -5.69 2.01 16.51
N ASN A 110 -5.19 1.80 17.73
CA ASN A 110 -5.68 0.72 18.60
C ASN A 110 -7.17 0.88 18.95
N TYR A 111 -7.62 2.10 19.25
CA TYR A 111 -9.03 2.35 19.55
C TYR A 111 -9.93 2.08 18.33
N VAL A 112 -9.57 2.58 17.15
CA VAL A 112 -10.30 2.32 15.90
C VAL A 112 -10.33 0.81 15.61
N ASN A 113 -9.18 0.15 15.62
CA ASN A 113 -9.07 -1.28 15.26
C ASN A 113 -9.74 -2.22 16.27
N THR A 114 -9.88 -1.84 17.55
CA THR A 114 -10.48 -2.70 18.59
C THR A 114 -11.90 -2.35 19.00
N LYS A 115 -12.38 -1.12 18.73
CA LYS A 115 -13.70 -0.65 19.18
C LYS A 115 -14.67 -0.30 18.05
N PHE A 116 -14.20 -0.06 16.83
CA PHE A 116 -15.10 0.20 15.71
C PHE A 116 -15.49 -1.09 14.99
N SER A 117 -16.76 -1.15 14.57
CA SER A 117 -17.19 -2.08 13.53
C SER A 117 -16.60 -1.69 12.17
N THR A 118 -16.51 -2.63 11.22
CA THR A 118 -15.97 -2.39 9.87
C THR A 118 -16.56 -1.14 9.21
N ARG A 119 -17.89 -0.95 9.30
CA ARG A 119 -18.59 0.23 8.76
C ARG A 119 -18.18 1.54 9.44
N GLN A 120 -17.90 1.52 10.75
CA GLN A 120 -17.42 2.70 11.48
C GLN A 120 -15.97 3.02 11.14
N GLN A 121 -15.14 1.98 10.95
CA GLN A 121 -13.74 2.14 10.51
C GLN A 121 -13.66 2.71 9.09
N GLU A 122 -14.45 2.20 8.14
CA GLU A 122 -14.56 2.76 6.79
C GLU A 122 -15.03 4.22 6.79
N ALA A 123 -16.05 4.54 7.60
CA ALA A 123 -16.54 5.92 7.74
C ALA A 123 -15.48 6.85 8.33
N PHE A 124 -14.78 6.42 9.38
CA PHE A 124 -13.68 7.18 10.00
C PHE A 124 -12.55 7.44 9.00
N ASN A 125 -12.09 6.40 8.29
CA ASN A 125 -11.02 6.51 7.30
C ASN A 125 -11.41 7.46 6.15
N SER A 126 -12.65 7.37 5.66
CA SER A 126 -13.17 8.26 4.62
C SER A 126 -13.20 9.73 5.08
N MET A 127 -13.69 9.97 6.31
CA MET A 127 -13.72 11.32 6.91
C MET A 127 -12.32 11.87 7.16
N TYR A 128 -11.38 11.05 7.63
CA TYR A 128 -9.99 11.45 7.87
C TYR A 128 -9.27 11.81 6.56
N ASN A 129 -9.39 10.97 5.53
CA ASN A 129 -8.80 11.21 4.21
C ASN A 129 -9.31 12.52 3.61
N THR A 130 -10.63 12.77 3.69
CA THR A 130 -11.24 14.04 3.23
C THR A 130 -10.65 15.26 3.95
N GLN A 131 -10.43 15.17 5.27
CA GLN A 131 -9.82 16.25 6.05
C GLN A 131 -8.33 16.46 5.72
N ILE A 132 -7.60 15.38 5.47
CA ILE A 132 -6.19 15.37 5.06
C ILE A 132 -5.99 15.94 3.64
N GLU A 133 -6.97 15.79 2.76
CA GLU A 133 -7.01 16.47 1.45
C GLU A 133 -7.29 17.97 1.59
N LEU A 134 -8.22 18.37 2.46
CA LEU A 134 -8.52 19.78 2.73
C LEU A 134 -7.35 20.54 3.38
N LEU A 135 -6.50 19.85 4.15
CA LEU A 135 -5.27 20.40 4.74
C LEU A 135 -4.19 20.82 3.70
N ASN A 136 -4.37 20.48 2.42
CA ASN A 136 -3.46 20.83 1.32
C ASN A 136 -3.93 22.04 0.47
N LYS A 137 -4.96 22.77 0.89
CA LYS A 137 -5.60 23.82 0.10
C LYS A 137 -5.57 25.19 0.78
#